data_AF-A0A371I8Z9-F1
#
_entry.id   AF-A0A371I8Z9-F1
#
_cell.length_a   1.000
_cell.length_b   1.000
_cell.length_c   1.000
_cell.angle_alpha   90.00
_cell.angle_beta   90.00
_cell.angle_gamma   90.00
#
_symmetry.space_group_name_H-M   'P 1'
#
loop_
_entity.id
_entity.type
_entity.pdbx_description
1 polymer ?
#
loop_
_entity_poly.entity_id
_entity_poly.type
_entity_poly.pdbx_seq_one_letter_code
_entity_poly.pdbx_strand_id
1 'polypeptide(L)'
;MESSKLLPWSSILKAIVLWSYHTTPHSATEETPFCLTFGTNAMISTKIEEALPQVSLFQNKNNEVELKANMDLLQEEREMAHIQECSTKATVARRYNMTIFPRLI
;
A
#
# COMPACT_ATOMS: atom_id res chain seq x y z
N MET A 1 -34.93 9.37 34.05
CA MET A 1 -33.83 9.27 35.04
C MET A 1 -32.72 8.48 34.39
N GLU A 2 -31.99 9.11 33.47
CA GLU A 2 -30.80 8.53 32.85
C GLU A 2 -29.73 9.60 32.92
N SER A 3 -28.97 9.56 34.01
CA SER A 3 -27.71 10.29 34.10
C SER A 3 -26.77 9.66 33.07
N SER A 4 -26.61 10.32 31.93
CA SER A 4 -25.52 10.06 31.01
C SER A 4 -24.23 10.09 31.82
N LYS A 5 -23.58 8.94 31.91
CA LYS A 5 -22.32 8.75 32.64
C LYS A 5 -21.24 9.54 31.93
N LEU A 6 -21.16 10.85 32.18
CA LEU A 6 -20.03 11.66 31.80
C LEU A 6 -18.80 11.04 32.46
N LEU A 7 -17.76 10.78 31.66
CA LEU A 7 -16.51 10.25 32.17
C LEU A 7 -16.04 11.15 33.32
N PRO A 8 -15.51 10.59 34.42
CA PRO A 8 -15.02 11.38 35.54
C PRO A 8 -14.11 12.50 35.03
N TRP A 9 -14.21 13.69 35.60
CA TRP A 9 -13.39 14.85 35.19
C TRP A 9 -11.89 14.50 35.16
N SER A 10 -11.43 13.60 36.03
CA SER A 10 -10.06 13.06 36.01
C SER A 10 -9.67 12.36 34.70
N SER A 11 -10.60 11.66 34.05
CA SER A 11 -10.35 10.94 32.80
C SER A 11 -10.27 11.89 31.61
N ILE A 12 -11.13 12.91 31.59
CA ILE A 12 -11.14 13.95 30.56
C ILE A 12 -9.85 14.78 30.66
N LEU A 13 -9.47 15.19 31.87
CA LEU A 13 -8.23 15.93 32.10
C LEU A 13 -7.00 15.14 31.65
N LYS A 14 -6.90 13.85 31.99
CA LYS A 14 -5.80 12.99 31.53
C LYS A 14 -5.74 12.90 30.01
N ALA A 15 -6.88 12.70 29.36
CA ALA A 15 -6.94 12.57 27.90
C ALA A 15 -6.53 13.88 27.20
N ILE A 16 -7.08 15.02 27.63
CA ILE A 16 -6.80 16.34 27.01
C ILE A 16 -5.35 16.77 27.26
N VAL A 17 -4.86 16.64 28.50
CA VAL A 17 -3.48 17.04 28.86
C VAL A 17 -2.46 16.16 28.13
N LEU A 18 -2.67 14.85 28.07
CA LEU A 18 -1.77 13.93 27.39
C LEU A 18 -1.78 14.16 25.86
N TRP A 19 -2.95 14.43 25.28
CA TRP A 19 -3.07 14.74 23.86
C TRP A 19 -2.35 16.04 23.50
N SER A 20 -2.55 17.11 24.28
CA SER A 20 -1.82 18.38 24.09
C SER A 20 -0.31 18.19 24.17
N TYR A 21 0.17 17.39 25.12
CA TYR A 21 1.60 17.12 25.25
C TYR A 21 2.17 16.38 24.03
N HIS A 22 1.43 15.45 23.43
CA HIS A 22 1.86 14.70 22.25
C HIS A 22 1.77 15.48 20.93
N THR A 23 0.87 16.46 20.83
CA THR A 23 0.61 17.22 19.60
C THR A 23 1.24 18.61 19.57
N THR A 24 1.74 19.11 20.70
CA THR A 24 2.43 20.41 20.75
C THR A 24 3.89 20.24 20.33
N PRO A 25 4.34 20.88 19.23
CA PRO A 25 5.75 20.86 18.84
C PRO A 25 6.59 21.63 19.86
N HIS A 26 7.77 21.09 20.20
CA HIS A 26 8.67 21.76 21.13
C HIS A 26 9.37 22.92 20.44
N SER A 27 9.35 24.12 21.04
CA SER A 27 9.84 25.35 20.41
C SER A 27 11.31 25.33 19.97
N ALA A 28 12.14 24.45 20.56
CA ALA A 28 13.55 24.33 20.21
C ALA A 28 13.85 23.33 19.08
N THR A 29 12.93 22.41 18.78
CA THR A 29 13.15 21.33 17.80
C THR A 29 12.08 21.32 16.70
N GLU A 30 10.99 22.08 16.87
CA GLU A 30 9.78 22.08 16.04
C GLU A 30 9.10 20.71 15.85
N GLU A 31 9.63 19.67 16.50
CA GLU A 31 9.11 18.31 16.48
C GLU A 31 8.23 18.06 17.70
N THR A 32 7.16 17.27 17.52
CA THR A 32 6.32 16.85 18.65
C THR A 32 6.93 15.62 19.34
N PRO A 33 6.66 15.40 20.63
CA PRO A 33 7.15 14.21 21.33
C PRO A 33 6.74 12.90 20.67
N PHE A 34 5.58 12.85 20.01
CA PHE A 34 5.14 11.67 19.24
C PHE A 34 6.03 11.41 18.01
N CYS A 35 6.45 12.46 17.31
CA CYS A 35 7.38 12.36 16.19
C CYS A 35 8.72 11.77 16.63
N LEU A 36 9.22 12.20 17.80
CA LEU A 36 10.49 11.72 18.35
C LEU A 36 10.46 10.23 18.74
N THR A 37 9.32 9.72 19.23
CA THR A 37 9.21 8.32 19.68
C THR A 37 8.87 7.35 18.56
N PHE A 38 8.05 7.76 17.59
CA PHE A 38 7.55 6.89 16.53
C PHE A 38 8.10 7.23 15.14
N GLY A 39 8.99 8.23 15.04
CA GLY A 39 9.69 8.61 13.80
C GLY A 39 8.78 9.16 12.69
N THR A 40 7.54 9.53 13.01
CA THR A 40 6.57 10.03 12.02
C THR A 40 6.03 11.38 12.43
N ASN A 41 6.18 12.37 11.55
CA ASN A 41 5.61 13.69 11.77
C ASN A 41 4.08 13.60 11.88
N ALA A 42 3.53 13.80 13.08
CA ALA A 42 2.10 13.89 13.33
C ALA A 42 1.52 15.22 12.80
N MET A 43 1.81 15.57 11.55
CA MET A 43 1.28 16.72 10.83
C MET A 43 -0.04 16.35 10.13
N ILE A 44 -0.93 15.62 10.79
CA ILE A 44 -2.28 15.37 10.27
C ILE A 44 -3.27 15.43 11.44
N SER A 45 -3.57 16.64 11.91
CA SER A 45 -4.78 16.85 12.71
C SER A 45 -5.62 18.06 12.27
N THR A 46 -5.21 18.80 11.24
CA THR A 46 -6.00 19.90 10.67
C THR A 46 -6.58 19.60 9.28
N LYS A 47 -6.07 18.59 8.57
CA LYS A 47 -6.59 18.24 7.24
C LYS A 47 -7.78 17.27 7.27
N ILE A 48 -8.15 16.74 8.45
CA ILE A 48 -9.28 15.80 8.57
C ILE A 48 -10.61 16.54 8.71
N GLU A 49 -10.63 17.78 9.22
CA GLU A 49 -11.86 18.57 9.29
C GLU A 49 -12.30 19.11 7.92
N GLU A 50 -11.38 19.16 6.95
CA GLU A 50 -11.61 19.64 5.58
C GLU A 50 -11.18 18.62 4.50
N ALA A 51 -11.02 17.34 4.85
CA ALA A 51 -10.94 16.27 3.85
C ALA A 51 -12.37 15.93 3.43
N LEU A 52 -12.88 16.72 2.49
CA LEU A 52 -14.19 16.61 1.86
C LEU A 52 -14.69 15.15 1.73
N PRO A 53 -16.00 14.92 1.90
CA PRO A 53 -16.70 13.69 1.48
C PRO A 53 -16.50 13.28 0.01
N GLN A 54 -15.73 14.03 -0.78
CA GLN A 54 -15.45 13.75 -2.18
C GLN A 54 -14.39 12.65 -2.40
N VAL A 55 -13.48 12.39 -1.46
CA VAL A 55 -12.44 11.34 -1.68
C VAL A 55 -13.02 9.93 -1.56
N SER A 56 -14.10 9.75 -0.79
CA SER A 56 -14.74 8.44 -0.63
C SER A 56 -15.58 8.00 -1.84
N LEU A 57 -15.98 8.94 -2.70
CA LEU A 57 -16.77 8.66 -3.91
C LEU A 57 -15.93 8.58 -5.20
N PHE A 58 -14.68 9.06 -5.21
CA PHE A 58 -14.02 9.37 -6.49
C PHE A 58 -13.15 8.28 -7.12
N GLN A 59 -12.74 7.21 -6.42
CA GLN A 59 -11.73 6.30 -7.02
C GLN A 59 -11.91 4.79 -6.80
N ASN A 60 -12.91 4.30 -6.06
CA ASN A 60 -12.97 2.84 -5.84
C ASN A 60 -13.39 2.07 -7.12
N LYS A 61 -14.41 2.55 -7.84
CA LYS A 61 -14.94 1.86 -9.04
C LYS A 61 -14.02 1.95 -10.27
N ASN A 62 -13.34 3.07 -10.48
CA ASN A 62 -12.39 3.20 -11.59
C ASN A 62 -11.11 2.39 -11.33
N ASN A 63 -10.63 2.36 -10.08
CA ASN A 63 -9.44 1.57 -9.72
C ASN A 63 -9.67 0.07 -9.90
N GLU A 64 -10.88 -0.45 -9.67
CA GLU A 64 -11.16 -1.88 -9.85
C GLU A 64 -11.07 -2.30 -11.33
N VAL A 65 -11.60 -1.48 -12.23
CA VAL A 65 -11.53 -1.73 -13.68
C VAL A 65 -10.10 -1.60 -14.19
N GLU A 66 -9.37 -0.58 -13.74
CA GLU A 66 -7.96 -0.38 -14.08
C GLU A 66 -7.06 -1.48 -13.52
N LEU A 67 -7.33 -1.93 -12.29
CA LEU A 67 -6.64 -3.05 -11.67
C LEU A 67 -6.87 -4.34 -12.46
N LYS A 68 -8.11 -4.59 -12.90
CA LYS A 68 -8.43 -5.74 -13.74
C LYS A 68 -7.69 -5.68 -15.07
N ALA A 69 -7.71 -4.54 -15.75
CA ALA A 69 -6.98 -4.35 -17.00
C ALA A 69 -5.46 -4.55 -16.83
N ASN A 70 -4.88 -4.04 -15.75
CA ASN A 70 -3.46 -4.25 -15.44
C ASN A 70 -3.12 -5.73 -15.19
N MET A 71 -4.02 -6.47 -14.53
CA MET A 71 -3.86 -7.91 -14.33
C MET A 71 -3.93 -8.69 -15.64
N ASP A 72 -4.85 -8.34 -16.53
CA ASP A 72 -4.99 -8.96 -17.85
C ASP A 72 -3.74 -8.68 -18.72
N LEU A 73 -3.22 -7.45 -18.71
CA LEU A 73 -1.97 -7.10 -19.42
C LEU A 73 -0.76 -7.89 -18.91
N LEU A 74 -0.62 -8.03 -17.58
CA LEU A 74 0.46 -8.85 -17.01
C LEU A 74 0.33 -10.33 -17.37
N GLN A 75 -0.91 -10.82 -17.49
CA GLN A 75 -1.17 -12.20 -17.91
C GLN A 75 -0.77 -12.39 -19.39
N GLU A 76 -1.13 -11.46 -20.28
CA GLU A 76 -0.72 -11.48 -21.69
C GLU A 76 0.81 -11.46 -21.85
N GLU A 77 1.52 -10.61 -21.11
CA GLU A 77 2.99 -10.58 -21.16
C GLU A 77 3.61 -11.91 -20.72
N ARG A 78 3.06 -12.54 -19.67
CA ARG A 78 3.52 -13.86 -19.19
C ARG A 78 3.28 -14.95 -20.23
N GLU A 79 2.13 -14.95 -20.87
CA GLU A 79 1.80 -15.91 -21.93
C GLU A 79 2.72 -15.74 -23.14
N MET A 80 2.97 -14.50 -23.56
CA MET A 80 3.92 -14.22 -24.63
C MET A 80 5.34 -14.68 -24.27
N ALA A 81 5.81 -14.38 -23.06
CA ALA A 81 7.12 -14.84 -22.59
C ALA A 81 7.21 -16.38 -22.58
N HIS A 82 6.16 -17.06 -22.13
CA HIS A 82 6.08 -18.52 -22.13
C HIS A 82 6.10 -19.10 -23.56
N ILE A 83 5.37 -18.51 -24.52
CA ILE A 83 5.41 -18.92 -25.92
C ILE A 83 6.83 -18.78 -26.50
N GLN A 84 7.48 -17.65 -26.24
CA GLN A 84 8.86 -17.41 -26.69
C GLN A 84 9.83 -18.42 -26.06
N GLU A 85 9.69 -18.73 -24.77
CA GLU A 85 10.48 -19.75 -24.09
C GLU A 85 10.27 -21.14 -24.70
N CYS A 86 9.03 -21.55 -24.93
CA CYS A 86 8.72 -22.83 -25.59
C CYS A 86 9.32 -22.90 -27.01
N SER A 87 9.20 -21.82 -27.78
CA SER A 87 9.73 -21.73 -29.15
C SER A 87 11.27 -21.83 -29.20
N THR A 88 11.95 -21.10 -28.29
CA THR A 88 13.41 -21.14 -28.18
C THR A 88 13.88 -22.53 -27.74
N LYS A 89 13.25 -23.12 -26.72
CA LYS A 89 13.52 -24.51 -26.28
C LYS A 89 13.32 -25.51 -27.42
N ALA A 90 12.23 -25.42 -28.17
CA ALA A 90 11.95 -26.30 -29.30
C ALA A 90 13.01 -26.16 -30.41
N THR A 91 13.43 -24.93 -30.71
CA THR A 91 14.49 -24.66 -31.69
C THR A 91 15.83 -25.25 -31.25
N VAL A 92 16.21 -25.07 -29.98
CA VAL A 92 17.44 -25.64 -29.40
C VAL A 92 17.39 -27.17 -29.43
N ALA A 93 16.27 -27.77 -29.02
CA ALA A 93 16.08 -29.22 -29.05
C ALA A 93 16.17 -29.78 -30.47
N ARG A 94 15.55 -29.10 -31.46
CA ARG A 94 15.65 -29.47 -32.88
C ARG A 94 17.10 -29.46 -33.37
N ARG A 95 17.85 -28.40 -33.08
CA ARG A 95 19.27 -28.29 -33.47
C ARG A 95 20.11 -29.40 -32.85
N TYR A 96 19.91 -29.65 -31.55
CA TYR A 96 20.60 -30.72 -30.84
C TYR A 96 20.28 -32.11 -31.44
N ASN A 97 19.00 -32.38 -31.72
CA ASN A 97 18.59 -33.65 -32.33
C ASN A 97 19.08 -33.81 -33.77
N MET A 98 19.33 -32.73 -34.51
CA MET A 98 19.94 -32.79 -35.85
C MET A 98 21.45 -33.03 -35.81
N THR A 99 22.16 -32.54 -34.80
CA THR A 99 23.60 -32.77 -34.64
C THR A 99 23.91 -34.14 -34.05
N ILE A 100 22.97 -34.73 -33.29
CA ILE A 100 23.03 -36.14 -32.92
C ILE A 100 22.54 -36.98 -34.10
N PHE A 101 23.42 -37.25 -35.06
CA PHE A 101 23.24 -38.45 -35.88
C PHE A 101 23.07 -39.65 -34.93
N PRO A 102 22.12 -40.57 -35.18
CA PRO A 102 22.08 -41.80 -34.41
C PRO A 102 23.45 -42.46 -34.61
N ARG A 103 24.21 -42.61 -33.52
CA ARG A 103 25.38 -43.50 -33.55
C ARG A 103 24.80 -44.88 -33.82
N LEU A 104 24.78 -45.27 -35.09
CA LEU A 104 24.54 -46.62 -35.52
C LEU A 104 25.59 -47.48 -34.81
N ILE A 105 25.11 -48.30 -33.88
CA ILE A 105 25.84 -49.46 -33.36
C ILE A 105 25.91 -50.48 -34.48
#